data_AF-A0A2U3LDW2-F1
#
_entry.id   AF-A0A2U3LDW2-F1
#
_cell.length_a   1.000
_cell.length_b   1.000
_cell.length_c   1.000
_cell.angle_alpha   90.00
_cell.angle_beta   90.00
_cell.angle_gamma   90.00
#
_symmetry.space_group_name_H-M   'P 1'
#
loop_
_entity.id
_entity.type
_entity.pdbx_description
1 polymer ?
#
loop_
_entity_poly.entity_id
_entity_poly.type
_entity_poly.pdbx_seq_one_letter_code
_entity_poly.pdbx_strand_id
1 'polypeptide(L)' 'MQLNDIEMKKILDQGMLTRSRIETETAMKKCQMYNEMAQDAAVKGFFKEQAKGLEDVLGYFSKGMAELQ' A
#
# COMPACT_ATOMS: atom_id res chain seq x y z
N MET A 1 -19.12 26.92 -9.34
CA MET A 1 -18.18 25.95 -9.96
C MET A 1 -17.23 25.32 -8.94
N GLN A 2 -16.64 26.08 -8.00
CA GLN A 2 -15.70 25.56 -6.98
C GLN A 2 -16.17 24.35 -6.13
N LEU A 3 -17.46 24.24 -5.82
CA LEU A 3 -18.00 23.07 -5.08
C LEU A 3 -17.79 21.75 -5.84
N ASN A 4 -17.96 21.77 -7.17
CA ASN A 4 -17.77 20.62 -8.03
C ASN A 4 -16.29 20.21 -8.12
N ASP A 5 -15.37 21.18 -8.05
CA ASP A 5 -13.93 20.93 -8.10
C ASP A 5 -13.42 20.27 -6.79
N ILE A 6 -13.99 20.66 -5.63
CA ILE A 6 -13.65 20.06 -4.33
C ILE A 6 -14.16 18.62 -4.25
N GLU A 7 -15.39 18.35 -4.69
CA GLU A 7 -15.95 17.01 -4.74
C GLU A 7 -15.19 16.10 -5.72
N MET A 8 -14.85 16.64 -6.90
CA MET A 8 -14.03 15.91 -7.88
C MET A 8 -12.64 15.58 -7.32
N LYS A 9 -11.98 16.53 -6.64
CA LYS A 9 -10.70 16.28 -5.97
C LYS A 9 -10.83 15.18 -4.92
N LYS A 10 -11.87 15.20 -4.08
CA LYS A 10 -12.12 14.17 -3.06
C LYS A 10 -12.24 12.78 -3.68
N ILE A 11 -12.98 12.65 -4.78
CA ILE A 11 -13.15 11.37 -5.51
C ILE A 11 -11.80 10.89 -6.07
N LEU A 12 -11.03 11.79 -6.69
CA LEU A 12 -9.72 11.44 -7.26
C LEU A 12 -8.72 11.02 -6.17
N ASP A 13 -8.66 11.75 -5.06
CA ASP A 13 -7.80 11.43 -3.92
C ASP A 13 -8.17 10.06 -3.32
N GLN A 14 -9.48 9.80 -3.14
CA GLN A 14 -9.96 8.51 -2.67
C GLN A 14 -9.59 7.37 -3.62
N GLY A 15 -9.73 7.58 -4.93
CA GLY A 15 -9.32 6.62 -5.96
C GLY A 15 -7.82 6.34 -5.95
N MET A 16 -7.00 7.37 -5.80
CA MET A 16 -5.54 7.24 -5.69
C MET A 16 -5.13 6.44 -4.46
N LEU A 17 -5.63 6.80 -3.28
CA LEU A 17 -5.32 6.08 -2.04
C LEU A 17 -5.78 4.62 -2.09
N THR A 18 -6.97 4.37 -2.64
CA THR A 18 -7.50 3.01 -2.80
C THR A 18 -6.57 2.17 -3.68
N ARG A 19 -6.16 2.68 -4.84
CA ARG A 19 -5.25 1.98 -5.75
C ARG A 19 -3.89 1.74 -5.09
N SER A 20 -3.29 2.76 -4.49
CA SER A 20 -1.99 2.64 -3.82
C SER A 20 -2.01 1.61 -2.69
N ARG A 21 -3.10 1.53 -1.93
CA ARG A 21 -3.28 0.51 -0.90
C ARG A 21 -3.34 -0.91 -1.48
N ILE A 22 -4.12 -1.13 -2.54
CA ILE A 22 -4.23 -2.43 -3.21
C ILE A 22 -2.88 -2.87 -3.78
N GLU A 23 -2.16 -1.97 -4.46
CA GLU A 23 -0.85 -2.24 -5.04
C GLU A 23 0.18 -2.59 -3.96
N THR A 24 0.16 -1.86 -2.84
CA THR A 24 1.05 -2.11 -1.70
C THR A 24 0.75 -3.45 -1.04
N GLU A 25 -0.53 -3.79 -0.81
CA GLU A 25 -0.93 -5.07 -0.24
C GLU A 25 -0.53 -6.24 -1.16
N THR A 26 -0.69 -6.06 -2.47
CA THR A 26 -0.27 -7.04 -3.47
C THR A 26 1.25 -7.24 -3.45
N ALA A 27 2.02 -6.16 -3.38
CA ALA A 27 3.48 -6.22 -3.27
C ALA A 27 3.91 -6.92 -1.98
N MET A 28 3.23 -6.66 -0.85
CA MET A 28 3.51 -7.28 0.44
C MET A 28 3.28 -8.78 0.39
N LYS A 29 2.15 -9.23 -0.15
CA LYS A 29 1.84 -10.66 -0.34
C LYS A 29 2.84 -11.35 -1.26
N LYS A 30 3.30 -10.67 -2.32
CA LYS A 30 4.39 -11.19 -3.18
C LYS A 30 5.69 -11.36 -2.39
N CYS A 31 6.07 -10.39 -1.56
CA CYS A 31 7.25 -10.51 -0.70
C CYS A 31 7.12 -11.70 0.28
N GLN A 32 5.96 -11.87 0.91
CA GLN A 32 5.70 -13.02 1.80
C GLN A 32 5.84 -14.35 1.04
N MET A 33 5.23 -14.46 -0.14
CA MET A 33 5.36 -15.65 -1.00
C MET A 33 6.83 -15.91 -1.41
N TYR A 34 7.57 -14.88 -1.83
CA TYR A 34 8.97 -15.05 -2.21
C TYR A 34 9.87 -15.40 -1.02
N ASN A 35 9.57 -14.90 0.18
CA ASN A 35 10.23 -15.31 1.41
C ASN A 35 10.04 -16.81 1.69
N GLU A 36 8.84 -17.33 1.49
CA GLU A 36 8.52 -18.75 1.69
C GLU A 36 9.21 -19.65 0.66
N MET A 37 9.32 -19.19 -0.59
CA MET A 37 9.96 -19.94 -1.68
C MET A 37 11.48 -19.88 -1.66
N ALA A 38 12.07 -18.82 -1.10
CA ALA A 38 13.50 -18.58 -1.09
C ALA A 38 14.26 -19.64 -0.29
N GLN A 39 15.27 -20.25 -0.92
CA GLN A 39 16.19 -21.20 -0.29
C GLN A 39 17.41 -20.51 0.30
N ASP A 40 17.83 -19.38 -0.28
CA ASP A 40 18.94 -18.58 0.23
C ASP A 40 18.50 -17.73 1.43
N ALA A 41 19.29 -17.76 2.50
CA ALA A 41 18.96 -17.08 3.75
C ALA A 41 18.95 -15.55 3.63
N ALA A 42 19.84 -14.97 2.80
CA ALA A 42 19.88 -13.53 2.59
C ALA A 42 18.68 -13.07 1.75
N VAL A 43 18.31 -13.81 0.71
CA VAL A 43 17.10 -13.54 -0.11
C VAL A 43 15.84 -13.66 0.76
N LYS A 44 15.78 -14.66 1.63
CA LYS A 44 14.69 -14.81 2.61
C LYS A 44 14.61 -13.59 3.53
N GLY A 45 15.73 -13.19 4.14
CA GLY A 45 15.82 -12.00 4.98
C GLY A 45 15.33 -10.74 4.27
N PHE A 46 15.81 -10.51 3.04
CA PHE A 46 15.40 -9.39 2.20
C PHE A 46 13.88 -9.30 2.04
N PHE A 47 13.22 -10.37 1.56
CA PHE A 47 11.78 -10.33 1.34
C PHE A 47 10.97 -10.20 2.63
N LYS A 48 11.47 -10.71 3.76
CA LYS A 48 10.84 -10.50 5.07
C LYS A 48 10.84 -9.02 5.47
N GLU A 49 11.98 -8.35 5.29
CA GLU A 49 12.13 -6.92 5.60
C GLU A 49 11.30 -6.06 4.66
N GLN A 50 11.27 -6.37 3.36
CA GLN A 50 10.42 -5.67 2.40
C GLN A 50 8.93 -5.81 2.75
N ALA A 51 8.47 -7.01 3.13
CA ALA A 51 7.08 -7.21 3.55
C ALA A 51 6.73 -6.34 4.77
N LYS A 52 7.64 -6.22 5.75
CA LYS A 52 7.46 -5.35 6.91
C LYS A 52 7.42 -3.87 6.52
N GLY A 53 8.32 -3.42 5.65
CA GLY A 53 8.30 -2.02 5.19
C GLY A 53 7.01 -1.66 4.45
N LEU A 54 6.43 -2.61 3.71
CA LEU A 54 5.15 -2.41 3.02
C LEU A 54 3.95 -2.35 4.00
N GLU A 55 4.04 -2.98 5.17
CA GLU A 55 3.03 -2.85 6.24
C GLU A 55 2.96 -1.40 6.77
N ASP A 56 4.10 -0.76 6.96
CA ASP A 56 4.16 0.66 7.38
C ASP A 56 3.52 1.58 6.31
N VAL A 57 3.77 1.29 5.03
CA VAL A 57 3.18 2.03 3.90
C VAL A 57 1.66 1.81 3.83
N LEU A 58 1.16 0.60 4.09
CA LEU A 58 -0.28 0.34 4.23
C LEU A 58 -0.90 1.15 5.37
N GLY A 59 -0.18 1.30 6.49
CA GLY A 59 -0.58 2.16 7.60
C GLY A 59 -0.74 3.61 7.18
N TYR A 60 0.23 4.15 6.43
CA TYR A 60 0.18 5.51 5.88
C TYR A 60 -1.06 5.72 4.99
N PHE A 61 -1.33 4.83 4.03
CA PHE A 61 -2.50 4.96 3.16
C PHE A 61 -3.82 4.79 3.90
N SER A 62 -3.87 3.90 4.89
CA SER A 62 -5.08 3.71 5.71
C SER A 62 -5.41 4.95 6.53
N LYS A 63 -4.39 5.62 7.09
CA LYS A 63 -4.56 6.93 7.75
C LYS A 63 -5.08 7.99 6.77
N GLY A 64 -4.47 8.09 5.59
CA GLY A 64 -4.94 9.03 4.56
C GLY A 64 -6.39 8.79 4.13
N MET A 65 -6.84 7.54 4.06
CA MET A 65 -8.26 7.25 3.76
C MET A 65 -9.19 7.66 4.89
N ALA A 66 -8.79 7.47 6.15
CA ALA A 66 -9.58 7.90 7.30
C ALA A 66 -9.72 9.43 7.36
N GLU A 67 -8.69 10.17 6.95
CA GLU A 67 -8.71 11.64 6.87
C GLU A 67 -9.59 12.18 5.72
N LEU A 68 -9.90 11.35 4.71
CA LEU A 68 -10.81 11.71 3.62
C LEU A 68 -12.28 11.39 3.91
N GLN A 69 -12.60 10.57 4.91
CA GLN A 69 -13.99 10.23 5.24
C GLN A 69 -14.68 11.43 5.91
#